data_AF-A0A9X3BFL4-F1
#
_entry.id   AF-A0A9X3BFL4-F1
#
_cell.length_a   1.000
_cell.length_b   1.000
_cell.length_c   1.000
_cell.angle_alpha   90.00
_cell.angle_beta   90.00
_cell.angle_gamma   90.00
#
_symmetry.space_group_name_H-M   'P 1'
#
loop_
_entity.id
_entity.type
_entity.pdbx_description
1 polymer ?
#
loop_
_entity_poly.entity_id
_entity_poly.type
_entity_poly.pdbx_seq_one_letter_code
_entity_poly.pdbx_strand_id
1 'polypeptide(L)' 'MKITLAIILTLAFLPLIVLAHEGHGSTEGYTLTHYIFEPLHALITILVSVLAIFIFMRRTRRARE' A
#
# COMPACT_ATOMS: atom_id res chain seq x y z
N MET A 1 -22.48 1.64 0.35
CA MET A 1 -22.04 2.92 -0.27
C MET A 1 -20.74 3.47 0.31
N LYS A 2 -20.60 3.69 1.62
CA LYS A 2 -19.39 4.33 2.20
C LYS A 2 -18.07 3.59 1.88
N ILE A 3 -18.09 2.26 1.92
CA ILE A 3 -16.91 1.42 1.62
C ILE A 3 -16.57 1.46 0.12
N THR A 4 -17.57 1.39 -0.76
CA THR A 4 -17.38 1.47 -2.21
C THR A 4 -16.78 2.83 -2.60
N LEU A 5 -17.29 3.92 -2.02
CA LEU A 5 -16.75 5.27 -2.24
C LEU A 5 -15.30 5.38 -1.74
N ALA A 6 -15.00 4.84 -0.55
CA ALA A 6 -13.64 4.82 -0.03
C ALA A 6 -12.67 4.05 -0.95
N ILE A 7 -13.08 2.89 -1.47
CA ILE A 7 -12.26 2.10 -2.40
C ILE A 7 -12.02 2.85 -3.71
N ILE A 8 -13.07 3.48 -4.28
CA ILE A 8 -12.96 4.27 -5.51
C ILE A 8 -11.99 5.43 -5.32
N LEU A 9 -12.10 6.16 -4.20
CA LEU A 9 -11.19 7.25 -3.89
C LEU A 9 -9.75 6.75 -3.73
N THR A 10 -9.53 5.68 -2.96
CA THR A 10 -8.19 5.10 -2.81
C THR A 10 -7.57 4.70 -4.15
N LEU A 11 -8.35 4.08 -5.05
CA LEU A 11 -7.87 3.69 -6.38
C LEU A 11 -7.61 4.90 -7.29
N ALA A 12 -8.43 5.95 -7.20
CA ALA A 12 -8.25 7.16 -7.98
C ALA A 12 -7.01 7.97 -7.57
N PHE A 13 -6.64 7.94 -6.28
CA PHE A 13 -5.47 8.65 -5.75
C PHE A 13 -4.20 7.77 -5.66
N LEU A 14 -4.32 6.46 -5.87
CA LEU A 14 -3.18 5.55 -5.91
C LEU A 14 -2.08 5.99 -6.90
N PRO A 15 -2.39 6.47 -8.12
CA PRO A 15 -1.36 6.92 -9.05
C PRO A 15 -0.56 8.11 -8.52
N LEU A 16 -1.14 9.00 -7.70
CA LEU A 16 -0.42 10.15 -7.13
C LEU A 16 0.55 9.73 -6.02
N ILE A 17 0.27 8.61 -5.36
CA ILE A 17 1.16 7.99 -4.36
C ILE A 17 2.26 7.17 -5.06
N VAL A 18 1.93 6.56 -6.20
CA VAL A 18 2.81 5.70 -6.99
C VAL A 18 3.63 6.47 -8.03
N LEU A 19 3.23 7.70 -8.38
CA LEU A 19 4.01 8.59 -9.24
C LEU A 19 5.28 8.99 -8.49
N ALA A 20 6.29 8.15 -8.69
CA ALA A 20 7.64 8.26 -8.17
C ALA A 20 8.15 9.70 -8.31
N HIS A 21 8.29 10.38 -7.18
CA HIS A 21 9.27 11.44 -7.04
C HIS A 21 10.65 10.83 -7.39
N GLU A 22 11.43 11.53 -8.21
CA GLU A 22 12.80 11.14 -8.56
C GLU A 22 13.59 10.85 -7.28
N GLY A 23 13.88 9.57 -7.01
CA GLY A 23 14.37 9.12 -5.72
C GLY A 23 15.73 9.71 -5.38
N HIS A 24 15.78 10.49 -4.29
CA HIS A 24 17.04 10.78 -3.61
C HIS A 24 17.59 9.49 -2.98
N GLY A 25 18.54 8.85 -3.67
CA GLY A 25 19.43 7.83 -3.09
C GLY A 25 19.47 6.50 -3.84
N SER A 26 20.31 6.43 -4.88
CA SER A 26 21.01 5.23 -5.35
C SER A 26 20.19 3.96 -5.66
N THR A 27 19.21 4.04 -6.57
CA THR A 27 18.97 2.98 -7.56
C THR A 27 18.18 3.56 -8.74
N GLU A 28 18.84 3.81 -9.86
CA GLU A 28 18.19 4.40 -11.04
C GLU A 28 17.19 3.40 -11.68
N GLY A 29 15.91 3.79 -11.74
CA GLY A 29 14.90 3.20 -12.65
C GLY A 29 13.81 2.32 -12.03
N TYR A 30 12.69 2.19 -12.77
CA TYR A 30 11.51 1.35 -12.47
C TYR A 30 11.82 -0.16 -12.55
N THR A 31 12.73 -0.64 -11.70
CA THR A 31 13.19 -2.03 -11.70
C THR A 31 12.59 -2.81 -10.54
N LEU A 32 12.42 -4.12 -10.71
CA LEU A 32 11.95 -5.00 -9.63
C LEU A 32 12.84 -4.88 -8.39
N THR A 33 14.14 -4.68 -8.60
CA THR A 33 15.13 -4.48 -7.53
C THR A 33 14.89 -3.20 -6.72
N HIS A 34 14.52 -2.09 -7.36
CA HIS A 34 14.18 -0.84 -6.68
C HIS A 34 13.00 -1.03 -5.71
N TYR A 35 11.93 -1.70 -6.16
CA TYR A 35 10.75 -1.93 -5.32
C TYR A 35 10.95 -2.95 -4.19
N ILE A 36 11.87 -3.91 -4.35
CA ILE A 36 12.10 -4.96 -3.35
C ILE A 36 13.18 -4.55 -2.34
N PHE A 37 14.24 -3.90 -2.79
CA PHE A 37 15.43 -3.64 -1.97
C PHE A 37 15.52 -2.21 -1.45
N GLU A 38 14.72 -1.27 -1.94
CA GLU A 38 14.70 0.05 -1.32
C GLU A 38 13.99 0.03 0.04
N PRO A 39 14.64 0.56 1.10
CA PRO A 39 14.10 0.53 2.45
C PRO A 39 12.70 1.14 2.56
N LEU A 40 12.42 2.18 1.76
CA LEU A 40 11.13 2.87 1.76
C LEU A 40 10.01 1.98 1.22
N HIS A 41 10.23 1.34 0.07
CA HIS A 41 9.23 0.47 -0.57
C HIS A 41 8.94 -0.77 0.28
N ALA A 42 9.98 -1.37 0.87
CA ALA A 42 9.83 -2.48 1.80
C ALA A 42 8.99 -2.09 3.04
N LEU A 43 9.29 -0.92 3.64
CA LEU A 43 8.56 -0.43 4.81
C LEU A 43 7.07 -0.20 4.52
N ILE A 44 6.75 0.47 3.42
CA ILE A 44 5.36 0.74 3.01
C ILE A 44 4.61 -0.58 2.79
N THR A 45 5.23 -1.53 2.09
CA THR A 45 4.63 -2.85 1.80
C THR A 45 4.29 -3.60 3.09
N ILE A 46 5.20 -3.60 4.07
CA ILE A 46 4.98 -4.25 5.37
C ILE A 46 3.81 -3.59 6.11
N LEU A 47 3.81 -2.25 6.21
CA LEU A 47 2.76 -1.53 6.93
C LEU A 47 1.37 -1.75 6.34
N VAL A 48 1.24 -1.71 5.01
CA VAL A 48 -0.02 -1.96 4.31
C VAL A 48 -0.48 -3.40 4.53
N SER A 49 0.44 -4.38 4.45
CA SER A 49 0.12 -5.80 4.66
C SER A 49 -0.38 -6.07 6.09
N VAL A 50 0.31 -5.51 7.10
CA VAL A 50 -0.09 -5.64 8.51
C VAL A 50 -1.47 -5.03 8.74
N LEU A 51 -1.73 -3.83 8.20
CA LEU A 51 -3.01 -3.16 8.33
C LEU A 51 -4.14 -3.96 7.66
N ALA A 52 -3.91 -4.50 6.46
CA ALA A 52 -4.87 -5.32 5.74
C ALA A 52 -5.23 -6.59 6.52
N ILE A 53 -4.23 -7.30 7.04
CA ILE A 53 -4.43 -8.50 7.88
C ILE A 53 -5.21 -8.13 9.14
N PHE A 54 -4.84 -7.06 9.83
CA PHE A 54 -5.53 -6.60 11.04
C PHE A 54 -7.02 -6.29 10.78
N ILE A 55 -7.32 -5.56 9.69
CA ILE A 55 -8.69 -5.26 9.29
C ILE A 55 -9.46 -6.54 8.97
N PHE A 56 -8.84 -7.45 8.22
CA PHE A 56 -9.43 -8.74 7.87
C PHE A 56 -9.78 -9.54 9.13
N MET A 57 -8.84 -9.69 10.07
CA MET A 57 -9.06 -10.37 11.35
C MET A 57 -10.17 -9.71 12.18
N ARG A 58 -10.23 -8.37 12.22
CA ARG A 58 -11.32 -7.67 12.93
C ARG A 58 -12.68 -7.92 12.29
N ARG A 59 -12.75 -7.94 10.96
CA ARG A 59 -14.01 -8.19 10.24
C ARG A 59 -14.48 -9.63 10.42
N THR A 60 -13.57 -10.60 10.34
CA THR A 60 -13.94 -12.02 10.52
C THR A 60 -14.36 -12.34 11.95
N ARG A 61 -13.79 -11.67 12.96
CA ARG A 61 -14.25 -11.77 14.35
C ARG A 61 -15.65 -11.21 14.55
N ARG A 62 -15.92 -9.99 14.06
CA ARG A 62 -17.26 -9.36 14.14
C ARG A 62 -18.37 -10.07 13.36
N ALA A 63 -18.02 -10.85 12.35
CA ALA A 63 -18.99 -11.64 11.59
C ALA A 63 -19.32 -13.00 12.24
N ARG A 64 -18.55 -13.40 13.26
CA ARG A 64 -18.76 -14.64 14.03
C ARG A 64 -19.48 -14.40 15.36
N GLU A 65 -19.49 -13.17 15.85
CA GLU A 65 -20.33 -12.68 16.96
C GLU A 65 -21.71 -12.29 16.42
#